data_AF-A0A4Q6AVV2-F1
#
_entry.id   AF-A0A4Q6AVV2-F1
#
_cell.length_a   1.000
_cell.length_b   1.000
_cell.length_c   1.000
_cell.angle_alpha   90.00
_cell.angle_beta   90.00
_cell.angle_gamma   90.00
#
_symmetry.space_group_name_H-M   'P 1'
#
loop_
_entity.id
_entity.type
_entity.pdbx_description
1 polymer ?
#
loop_
_entity_poly.entity_id
_entity_poly.type
_entity_poly.pdbx_seq_one_letter_code
_entity_poly.pdbx_strand_id
1 'polypeptide(L)'
;MSKAAFVWLLVFPCFVWAQPATDTLRIIGVGDIMLGTSFPDGYLPPDDGRNLLKPVERYLQSADITFGNYEGTLFNGEGQMKKCKDSTKCYAFKTPEHYAAYLKTAGFDLMSVANNHSGDFGPEARIQTVRSLQKAGILSSGTTIQPYVVLRKGGVRYGLASFAPKMPVPILFLVTAPT
;
A
#
# COMPACT_ATOMS: atom_id res chain seq x y z
N MET A 1 32.92 -21.79 55.94
CA MET A 1 31.72 -20.92 55.97
C MET A 1 31.24 -20.72 54.54
N SER A 2 30.33 -21.57 54.07
CA SER A 2 29.83 -21.51 52.69
C SER A 2 28.64 -20.55 52.63
N LYS A 3 28.75 -19.49 51.81
CA LYS A 3 27.64 -18.57 51.54
C LYS A 3 26.77 -19.18 50.43
N ALA A 4 25.52 -19.49 50.75
CA ALA A 4 24.51 -19.80 49.73
C ALA A 4 23.97 -18.49 49.14
N ALA A 5 23.94 -18.39 47.82
CA ALA A 5 23.28 -17.30 47.10
C ALA A 5 21.89 -17.76 46.64
N PHE A 6 20.85 -17.06 47.07
CA PHE A 6 19.47 -17.28 46.60
C PHE A 6 19.22 -16.39 45.38
N VAL A 7 18.94 -17.02 44.24
CA VAL A 7 18.46 -16.33 43.02
C VAL A 7 16.94 -16.39 43.04
N TRP A 8 16.29 -15.23 43.12
CA TRP A 8 14.84 -15.10 42.98
C TRP A 8 14.49 -14.94 41.50
N LEU A 9 13.93 -16.00 40.90
CA LEU A 9 13.29 -15.93 39.58
C LEU A 9 11.89 -15.32 39.75
N LEU A 10 11.75 -14.04 39.45
CA LEU A 10 10.45 -13.38 39.35
C LEU A 10 9.80 -13.77 38.01
N VAL A 11 8.91 -14.76 38.06
CA VAL A 11 8.02 -15.09 36.94
C VAL A 11 6.87 -14.08 36.96
N PHE A 12 6.95 -13.03 36.13
CA PHE A 12 5.79 -12.20 35.87
C PHE A 12 4.82 -13.00 34.99
N PRO A 13 3.61 -13.34 35.46
CA PRO A 13 2.61 -13.93 34.60
C PRO A 13 2.30 -12.92 33.49
N CYS A 14 2.66 -13.28 32.27
CA CYS A 14 2.30 -12.54 31.08
C CYS A 14 0.79 -12.74 30.86
N PHE A 15 -0.02 -11.98 31.59
CA PHE A 15 -1.43 -11.85 31.27
C PHE A 15 -1.49 -11.07 29.96
N VAL A 16 -1.64 -11.81 28.86
CA VAL A 16 -2.04 -11.23 27.57
C VAL A 16 -3.49 -10.83 27.74
N TRP A 17 -3.73 -9.58 28.14
CA TRP A 17 -5.06 -9.00 28.12
C TRP A 17 -5.48 -8.90 26.66
N ALA A 18 -6.42 -9.76 26.24
CA ALA A 18 -7.07 -9.60 24.95
C ALA A 18 -7.76 -8.23 24.95
N GLN A 19 -7.25 -7.29 24.14
CA GLN A 19 -7.94 -6.03 23.95
C GLN A 19 -9.33 -6.32 23.38
N PRO A 20 -10.41 -5.79 23.98
CA PRO A 20 -11.73 -5.92 23.41
C PRO A 20 -11.70 -5.33 22.00
N ALA A 21 -12.22 -6.08 21.02
CA ALA A 21 -12.34 -5.59 19.66
C ALA A 21 -13.19 -4.31 19.68
N THR A 22 -12.73 -3.26 19.01
CA THR A 22 -13.51 -2.04 18.85
C THR A 22 -14.81 -2.37 18.12
N ASP A 23 -15.97 -2.00 18.67
CA ASP A 23 -17.29 -2.23 18.04
C ASP A 23 -17.52 -1.33 16.81
N THR A 24 -16.57 -0.44 16.52
CA THR A 24 -16.59 0.42 15.33
C THR A 24 -15.23 0.39 14.68
N LEU A 25 -15.22 0.30 13.35
CA LEU A 25 -14.03 0.37 12.52
C LEU A 25 -14.11 1.60 11.62
N ARG A 26 -13.05 2.40 11.58
CA ARG A 26 -12.88 3.50 10.63
C ARG A 26 -11.96 3.05 9.51
N ILE A 27 -12.51 2.99 8.31
CA ILE A 27 -11.78 2.66 7.08
C ILE A 27 -11.76 3.89 6.19
N ILE A 28 -10.60 4.24 5.65
CA ILE A 28 -10.48 5.29 4.62
C ILE A 28 -10.05 4.64 3.31
N GLY A 29 -10.80 4.95 2.26
CA GLY A 29 -10.46 4.62 0.88
C GLY A 29 -10.11 5.88 0.11
N VAL A 30 -8.98 5.88 -0.57
CA VAL A 30 -8.58 6.92 -1.53
C VAL A 30 -8.72 6.35 -2.94
N GLY A 31 -9.19 7.19 -3.87
CA GLY A 31 -9.28 6.85 -5.29
C GLY A 31 -7.91 6.74 -5.94
N ASP A 32 -7.84 7.07 -7.22
CA ASP A 32 -6.62 6.99 -8.01
C ASP A 32 -5.54 7.95 -7.48
N ILE A 33 -4.35 7.40 -7.22
CA ILE A 33 -3.20 8.12 -6.67
C ILE A 33 -2.12 8.18 -7.75
N MET A 34 -1.92 9.39 -8.28
CA MET A 34 -0.83 9.72 -9.19
C MET A 34 -0.05 10.89 -8.56
N LEU A 35 1.10 10.59 -7.92
CA LEU A 35 1.89 11.56 -7.15
C LEU A 35 2.80 12.46 -8.02
N GLY A 36 2.71 12.30 -9.34
CA GLY A 36 3.66 12.85 -10.31
C GLY A 36 4.27 11.75 -11.18
N THR A 37 4.84 12.16 -12.30
CA THR A 37 5.48 11.26 -13.26
C THR A 37 6.84 11.81 -13.69
N SER A 38 7.82 10.92 -13.79
CA SER A 38 9.11 11.12 -14.44
C SER A 38 9.05 10.76 -15.93
N PHE A 39 7.85 10.63 -16.50
CA PHE A 39 7.65 10.44 -17.93
C PHE A 39 6.35 11.09 -18.41
N PRO A 40 6.40 11.99 -19.40
CA PRO A 40 7.61 12.71 -19.82
C PRO A 40 8.23 13.46 -18.62
N ASP A 41 9.49 13.88 -18.73
CA ASP A 41 10.17 14.60 -17.65
C ASP A 41 9.48 15.95 -17.35
N GLY A 42 9.70 16.46 -16.12
CA GLY A 42 9.22 17.78 -15.69
C GLY A 42 7.86 17.79 -14.99
N TYR A 43 7.25 16.63 -14.73
CA TYR A 43 5.94 16.49 -14.07
C TYR A 43 6.03 15.88 -12.67
N LEU A 44 7.23 15.82 -12.08
CA LEU A 44 7.38 15.52 -10.67
C LEU A 44 7.08 16.76 -9.82
N PRO A 45 6.43 16.59 -8.66
CA PRO A 45 6.17 17.69 -7.74
C PRO A 45 7.48 18.33 -7.22
N PRO A 46 7.43 19.60 -6.77
CA PRO A 46 8.54 20.24 -6.08
C PRO A 46 9.00 19.44 -4.86
N ASP A 47 10.27 19.63 -4.45
CA ASP A 47 10.88 18.94 -3.29
C ASP A 47 10.71 17.41 -3.37
N ASP A 48 10.75 16.86 -4.60
CA ASP A 48 10.60 15.43 -4.86
C ASP A 48 9.31 14.85 -4.23
N GLY A 49 8.26 15.66 -4.10
CA GLY A 49 6.97 15.21 -3.58
C GLY A 49 6.95 14.85 -2.09
N ARG A 50 8.06 15.09 -1.37
CA ARG A 50 8.21 14.75 0.06
C ARG A 50 7.05 15.23 0.93
N ASN A 51 6.54 16.43 0.63
CA ASN A 51 5.47 17.07 1.38
C ASN A 51 4.10 17.03 0.69
N LEU A 52 3.97 16.33 -0.45
CA LEU A 52 2.76 16.33 -1.27
C LEU A 52 1.53 15.83 -0.51
N LEU A 53 1.70 14.79 0.32
CA LEU A 53 0.60 14.19 1.08
C LEU A 53 0.44 14.78 2.49
N LYS A 54 1.28 15.75 2.88
CA LYS A 54 1.27 16.33 4.23
C LYS A 54 -0.10 16.91 4.65
N PRO A 55 -0.85 17.61 3.78
CA PRO A 55 -2.15 18.17 4.16
C PRO A 55 -3.21 17.12 4.53
N VAL A 56 -3.09 15.89 4.00
CA VAL A 56 -4.08 14.82 4.21
C VAL A 56 -3.63 13.76 5.22
N GLU A 57 -2.34 13.73 5.56
CA GLU A 57 -1.70 12.74 6.43
C GLU A 57 -2.48 12.50 7.74
N ARG A 58 -2.87 13.58 8.45
CA ARG A 58 -3.63 13.46 9.72
C ARG A 58 -4.97 12.74 9.58
N TYR A 59 -5.61 12.83 8.41
CA TYR A 59 -6.89 12.18 8.16
C TYR A 59 -6.68 10.72 7.83
N LEU A 60 -5.75 10.44 6.91
CA LEU A 60 -5.38 9.08 6.50
C LEU A 60 -4.87 8.24 7.69
N GLN A 61 -4.05 8.83 8.57
CA GLN A 61 -3.54 8.16 9.77
C GLN A 61 -4.59 7.98 10.88
N SER A 62 -5.76 8.62 10.77
CA SER A 62 -6.81 8.49 11.79
C SER A 62 -7.59 7.18 11.66
N ALA A 63 -7.56 6.52 10.50
CA ALA A 63 -8.28 5.27 10.27
C ALA A 63 -7.61 4.06 10.93
N ASP A 64 -8.38 3.03 11.23
CA ASP A 64 -7.84 1.72 11.59
C ASP A 64 -7.09 1.13 10.39
N ILE A 65 -7.65 1.29 9.19
CA ILE A 65 -7.04 0.93 7.91
C ILE A 65 -7.28 2.01 6.86
N THR A 66 -6.22 2.36 6.15
CA THR A 66 -6.30 3.19 4.93
C THR A 66 -5.86 2.39 3.71
N PHE A 67 -6.67 2.41 2.66
CA PHE A 67 -6.32 1.83 1.36
C PHE A 67 -6.42 2.87 0.23
N GLY A 68 -5.66 2.65 -0.84
CA GLY A 68 -5.69 3.50 -2.04
C GLY A 68 -5.75 2.71 -3.34
N ASN A 69 -5.93 3.40 -4.47
CA ASN A 69 -5.74 2.84 -5.80
C ASN A 69 -4.54 3.50 -6.48
N TYR A 70 -3.46 2.77 -6.72
CA TYR A 70 -2.27 3.35 -7.33
C TYR A 70 -2.43 3.44 -8.86
N GLU A 71 -2.38 4.65 -9.40
CA GLU A 71 -2.51 4.91 -10.83
C GLU A 71 -1.13 5.16 -11.45
N GLY A 72 -0.58 4.13 -12.11
CA GLY A 72 0.73 4.19 -12.76
C GLY A 72 1.68 3.09 -12.30
N THR A 73 2.98 3.40 -12.34
CA THR A 73 4.04 2.48 -11.92
C THR A 73 5.01 3.15 -10.95
N LEU A 74 5.50 2.42 -9.96
CA LEU A 74 6.66 2.80 -9.14
C LEU A 74 7.88 2.10 -9.73
N PHE A 75 8.63 2.82 -10.56
CA PHE A 75 9.65 2.22 -11.41
C PHE A 75 10.72 3.22 -11.85
N ASN A 76 12.00 2.90 -11.62
CA ASN A 76 13.12 3.75 -12.02
C ASN A 76 13.76 3.31 -13.35
N GLY A 77 13.45 2.10 -13.83
CA GLY A 77 14.03 1.57 -15.07
C GLY A 77 13.45 2.24 -16.33
N GLU A 78 14.00 1.90 -17.49
CA GLU A 78 13.48 2.37 -18.78
C GLU A 78 12.08 1.79 -19.02
N GLY A 79 11.98 0.45 -19.00
CA GLY A 79 10.76 -0.30 -19.25
C GLY A 79 10.29 -0.21 -20.69
N GLN A 80 9.20 -0.92 -21.01
CA GLN A 80 8.56 -0.81 -22.31
C GLN A 80 7.30 0.05 -22.17
N MET A 81 7.36 1.30 -22.66
CA MET A 81 6.18 2.16 -22.69
C MET A 81 5.04 1.48 -23.48
N LYS A 82 3.82 1.55 -22.96
CA LYS A 82 2.64 1.03 -23.64
C LYS A 82 2.48 1.62 -25.05
N LYS A 83 1.95 0.82 -25.95
CA LYS A 83 1.55 1.28 -27.28
C LYS A 83 0.16 1.90 -27.23
N CYS A 84 0.05 3.13 -27.71
CA CYS A 84 -1.23 3.82 -27.84
C CYS A 84 -1.66 3.88 -29.31
N LYS A 85 -2.96 3.73 -29.57
CA LYS A 85 -3.53 3.86 -30.91
C LYS A 85 -3.41 5.30 -31.44
N ASP A 86 -3.56 6.27 -30.55
CA ASP A 86 -3.38 7.70 -30.81
C ASP A 86 -2.27 8.21 -29.88
N SER A 87 -1.14 8.61 -30.46
CA SER A 87 0.03 9.09 -29.70
C SER A 87 -0.24 10.45 -29.03
N THR A 88 -1.18 11.24 -29.55
CA THR A 88 -1.53 12.56 -28.98
C THR A 88 -2.32 12.45 -27.68
N LYS A 89 -2.86 11.26 -27.38
CA LYS A 89 -3.64 10.96 -26.16
C LYS A 89 -3.00 9.83 -25.34
N CYS A 90 -1.67 9.65 -25.47
CA CYS A 90 -0.94 8.57 -24.83
C CYS A 90 -0.36 9.01 -23.48
N TYR A 91 -1.17 8.94 -22.43
CA TYR A 91 -0.70 9.21 -21.07
C TYR A 91 -0.02 7.97 -20.48
N ALA A 92 1.23 8.10 -20.05
CA ALA A 92 1.97 7.03 -19.38
C ALA A 92 2.56 7.54 -18.06
N PHE A 93 2.36 6.82 -16.97
CA PHE A 93 2.76 7.25 -15.63
C PHE A 93 3.87 6.36 -15.06
N LYS A 94 5.02 6.98 -14.78
CA LYS A 94 6.17 6.35 -14.14
C LYS A 94 6.63 7.25 -12.99
N THR A 95 6.48 6.79 -11.77
CA THR A 95 6.87 7.52 -10.57
C THR A 95 8.10 6.86 -9.97
N PRO A 96 9.05 7.61 -9.40
CA PRO A 96 10.21 7.02 -8.75
C PRO A 96 9.84 6.03 -7.65
N GLU A 97 10.57 4.92 -7.57
CA GLU A 97 10.23 3.80 -6.67
C GLU A 97 10.15 4.20 -5.19
N HIS A 98 10.94 5.19 -4.77
CA HIS A 98 10.97 5.67 -3.38
C HIS A 98 9.69 6.39 -2.96
N TYR A 99 8.82 6.78 -3.89
CA TYR A 99 7.52 7.40 -3.56
C TYR A 99 6.60 6.43 -2.79
N ALA A 100 6.88 5.12 -2.84
CA ALA A 100 6.25 4.14 -1.96
C ALA A 100 6.40 4.50 -0.47
N ALA A 101 7.54 5.07 -0.08
CA ALA A 101 7.78 5.52 1.30
C ALA A 101 6.88 6.71 1.67
N TYR A 102 6.63 7.63 0.73
CA TYR A 102 5.73 8.76 0.96
C TYR A 102 4.28 8.30 1.16
N LEU A 103 3.83 7.29 0.40
CA LEU A 103 2.55 6.63 0.63
C LEU A 103 2.50 6.00 2.02
N LYS A 104 3.57 5.32 2.45
CA LYS A 104 3.59 4.72 3.78
C LYS A 104 3.51 5.77 4.88
N THR A 105 4.32 6.83 4.80
CA THR A 105 4.32 7.95 5.75
C THR A 105 2.94 8.60 5.82
N ALA A 106 2.27 8.78 4.67
CA ALA A 106 0.92 9.35 4.64
C ALA A 106 -0.13 8.51 5.37
N GLY A 107 0.11 7.22 5.62
CA GLY A 107 -0.76 6.35 6.42
C GLY A 107 -1.39 5.19 5.65
N PHE A 108 -0.98 4.90 4.41
CA PHE A 108 -1.52 3.77 3.66
C PHE A 108 -1.06 2.42 4.25
N ASP A 109 -2.02 1.51 4.43
CA ASP A 109 -1.79 0.12 4.85
C ASP A 109 -1.91 -0.84 3.66
N LEU A 110 -2.86 -0.57 2.76
CA LEU A 110 -3.21 -1.41 1.62
C LEU A 110 -3.24 -0.61 0.32
N MET A 111 -2.97 -1.25 -0.82
CA MET A 111 -2.99 -0.59 -2.12
C MET A 111 -3.53 -1.50 -3.23
N SER A 112 -4.56 -1.04 -3.95
CA SER A 112 -4.91 -1.61 -5.23
C SER A 112 -3.85 -1.22 -6.27
N VAL A 113 -3.33 -2.20 -7.00
CA VAL A 113 -2.55 -1.99 -8.22
C VAL A 113 -3.31 -2.48 -9.46
N ALA A 114 -4.61 -2.78 -9.34
CA ALA A 114 -5.45 -3.05 -10.48
C ALA A 114 -5.97 -1.73 -11.05
N ASN A 115 -5.22 -1.17 -11.99
CA ASN A 115 -5.54 0.11 -12.63
C ASN A 115 -5.25 0.01 -14.14
N ASN A 116 -5.90 0.85 -14.95
CA ASN A 116 -5.64 0.95 -16.40
C ASN A 116 -4.21 1.41 -16.72
N HIS A 117 -3.52 2.06 -15.79
CA HIS A 117 -2.14 2.53 -15.91
C HIS A 117 -1.08 1.61 -15.27
N SER A 118 -1.47 0.50 -14.64
CA SER A 118 -0.52 -0.39 -13.96
C SER A 118 0.54 -0.99 -14.89
N GLY A 119 0.28 -1.05 -16.20
CA GLY A 119 1.20 -1.59 -17.21
C GLY A 119 1.82 -0.57 -18.13
N ASP A 120 1.86 0.70 -17.75
CA ASP A 120 2.34 1.77 -18.63
C ASP A 120 3.78 1.57 -19.09
N PHE A 121 4.60 0.87 -18.30
CA PHE A 121 6.00 0.54 -18.60
C PHE A 121 6.28 -0.97 -18.64
N GLY A 122 5.23 -1.75 -18.91
CA GLY A 122 5.33 -3.19 -19.14
C GLY A 122 5.34 -4.06 -17.87
N PRO A 123 5.57 -5.38 -18.02
CA PRO A 123 5.49 -6.34 -16.91
C PRO A 123 6.52 -6.12 -15.80
N GLU A 124 7.71 -5.64 -16.15
CA GLU A 124 8.77 -5.34 -15.18
C GLU A 124 8.34 -4.24 -14.21
N ALA A 125 7.80 -3.13 -14.73
CA ALA A 125 7.29 -2.03 -13.93
C ALA A 125 6.13 -2.45 -13.02
N ARG A 126 5.25 -3.36 -13.47
CA ARG A 126 4.19 -3.96 -12.63
C ARG A 126 4.77 -4.69 -11.43
N ILE A 127 5.74 -5.57 -11.68
CA ILE A 127 6.40 -6.36 -10.63
C ILE A 127 7.13 -5.43 -9.66
N GLN A 128 7.85 -4.43 -10.18
CA GLN A 128 8.59 -3.49 -9.35
C GLN A 128 7.67 -2.59 -8.52
N THR A 129 6.49 -2.26 -9.02
CA THR A 129 5.47 -1.51 -8.26
C THR A 129 5.03 -2.28 -7.02
N VAL A 130 4.68 -3.56 -7.18
CA VAL A 130 4.32 -4.44 -6.04
C VAL A 130 5.49 -4.56 -5.06
N ARG A 131 6.72 -4.75 -5.56
CA ARG A 131 7.92 -4.83 -4.70
C ARG A 131 8.18 -3.55 -3.91
N SER A 132 8.01 -2.38 -4.54
CA SER A 132 8.22 -1.08 -3.91
C SER A 132 7.22 -0.85 -2.78
N LEU A 133 5.94 -1.16 -3.01
CA LEU A 133 4.89 -1.11 -1.99
C LEU A 133 5.17 -2.08 -0.85
N GLN A 134 5.53 -3.33 -1.17
CA GLN A 134 5.87 -4.35 -0.17
C GLN A 134 7.06 -3.92 0.69
N LYS A 135 8.13 -3.37 0.07
CA LYS A 135 9.32 -2.88 0.78
C LYS A 135 8.98 -1.70 1.71
N ALA A 136 8.02 -0.86 1.34
CA ALA A 136 7.52 0.21 2.19
C ALA A 136 6.55 -0.27 3.29
N GLY A 137 6.19 -1.57 3.33
CA GLY A 137 5.24 -2.11 4.30
C GLY A 137 3.78 -1.78 3.98
N ILE A 138 3.45 -1.70 2.69
CA ILE A 138 2.09 -1.59 2.16
C ILE A 138 1.76 -2.90 1.44
N LEU A 139 0.70 -3.60 1.85
CA LEU A 139 0.27 -4.81 1.12
C LEU A 139 -0.55 -4.41 -0.10
N SER A 140 -0.28 -5.01 -1.25
CA SER A 140 -0.98 -4.68 -2.50
C SER A 140 -1.68 -5.86 -3.13
N SER A 141 -2.82 -5.63 -3.77
CA SER A 141 -3.58 -6.61 -4.55
C SER A 141 -3.90 -6.08 -5.93
N GLY A 142 -4.31 -6.97 -6.83
CA GLY A 142 -4.79 -6.59 -8.17
C GLY A 142 -3.88 -7.00 -9.32
N THR A 143 -2.95 -7.93 -9.07
CA THR A 143 -2.25 -8.66 -10.13
C THR A 143 -2.89 -10.03 -10.33
N THR A 144 -2.59 -10.71 -11.44
CA THR A 144 -3.10 -12.07 -11.69
C THR A 144 -2.61 -13.09 -10.67
N ILE A 145 -1.40 -12.91 -10.14
CA ILE A 145 -0.81 -13.81 -9.13
C ILE A 145 -1.20 -13.43 -7.69
N GLN A 146 -1.61 -12.19 -7.47
CA GLN A 146 -2.01 -11.66 -6.15
C GLN A 146 -3.31 -10.86 -6.30
N PRO A 147 -4.44 -11.54 -6.56
CA PRO A 147 -5.74 -10.89 -6.77
C PRO A 147 -6.32 -10.29 -5.48
N TYR A 148 -5.91 -10.81 -4.32
CA TYR A 148 -6.29 -10.29 -3.00
C TYR A 148 -5.13 -10.38 -2.00
N VAL A 149 -5.25 -9.62 -0.91
CA VAL A 149 -4.37 -9.68 0.27
C VAL A 149 -5.20 -9.64 1.55
N VAL A 150 -4.64 -10.16 2.64
CA VAL A 150 -5.24 -10.08 3.98
C VAL A 150 -4.23 -9.48 4.96
N LEU A 151 -4.62 -8.41 5.65
CA LEU A 151 -3.85 -7.77 6.72
C LEU A 151 -4.51 -8.06 8.07
N ARG A 152 -3.71 -8.36 9.09
CA ARG A 152 -4.16 -8.44 10.48
C ARG A 152 -3.66 -7.22 11.24
N LYS A 153 -4.56 -6.45 11.86
CA LYS A 153 -4.23 -5.24 12.65
C LYS A 153 -5.26 -5.08 13.75
N GLY A 154 -4.81 -4.81 14.99
CA GLY A 154 -5.71 -4.63 16.14
C GLY A 154 -6.64 -5.84 16.41
N GLY A 155 -6.17 -7.07 16.15
CA GLY A 155 -6.99 -8.28 16.30
C GLY A 155 -8.03 -8.49 15.18
N VAL A 156 -8.18 -7.56 14.24
CA VAL A 156 -9.12 -7.63 13.12
C VAL A 156 -8.41 -8.07 11.84
N ARG A 157 -9.10 -8.82 10.97
CA ARG A 157 -8.61 -9.18 9.63
C ARG A 157 -9.30 -8.34 8.57
N TYR A 158 -8.50 -7.70 7.72
CA TYR A 158 -8.94 -6.87 6.60
C TYR A 158 -8.46 -7.50 5.29
N GLY A 159 -9.38 -7.82 4.40
CA GLY A 159 -9.12 -8.35 3.07
C GLY A 159 -9.34 -7.26 2.02
N LEU A 160 -8.38 -7.09 1.12
CA LEU A 160 -8.52 -6.26 -0.08
C LEU A 160 -8.40 -7.15 -1.31
N ALA A 161 -9.43 -7.18 -2.13
CA ALA A 161 -9.40 -7.74 -3.48
C ALA A 161 -9.53 -6.61 -4.50
N SER A 162 -8.72 -6.60 -5.55
CA SER A 162 -8.62 -5.47 -6.48
C SER A 162 -8.68 -5.91 -7.93
N PHE A 163 -9.32 -5.10 -8.77
CA PHE A 163 -9.71 -5.51 -10.10
C PHE A 163 -9.90 -4.30 -11.05
N ALA A 164 -9.76 -4.51 -12.36
CA ALA A 164 -9.85 -3.45 -13.37
C ALA A 164 -10.57 -3.95 -14.63
N PRO A 165 -11.17 -3.09 -15.48
CA PRO A 165 -11.96 -3.55 -16.64
C PRO A 165 -11.20 -4.43 -17.66
N LYS A 166 -9.86 -4.39 -17.67
CA LYS A 166 -8.99 -5.27 -18.48
C LYS A 166 -8.45 -6.49 -17.71
N MET A 167 -8.90 -6.71 -16.48
CA MET A 167 -8.65 -7.85 -15.58
C MET A 167 -9.88 -8.02 -14.65
N PRO A 168 -10.89 -8.81 -15.04
CA PRO A 168 -12.26 -8.67 -14.56
C PRO A 168 -12.41 -9.21 -13.14
N VAL A 169 -12.79 -8.37 -12.16
CA VAL A 169 -13.82 -8.57 -11.10
C VAL A 169 -14.06 -7.18 -10.38
N PRO A 170 -14.85 -6.98 -9.31
CA PRO A 170 -15.04 -5.68 -8.61
C PRO A 170 -14.39 -5.63 -7.20
N ILE A 171 -13.88 -4.47 -6.73
CA ILE A 171 -13.19 -4.35 -5.42
C ILE A 171 -14.10 -4.89 -4.31
N LEU A 172 -13.67 -5.97 -3.67
CA LEU A 172 -14.36 -6.55 -2.52
C LEU A 172 -13.45 -6.38 -1.31
N PHE A 173 -13.90 -5.53 -0.38
CA PHE A 173 -13.27 -5.40 0.93
C PHE A 173 -13.99 -6.34 1.90
N LEU A 174 -13.26 -7.30 2.47
CA LEU A 174 -13.82 -8.24 3.44
C LEU A 174 -13.22 -7.96 4.80
N VAL A 175 -14.05 -7.60 5.77
CA VAL A 175 -13.64 -7.52 7.17
C VAL A 175 -14.21 -8.72 7.90
N THR A 176 -13.36 -9.43 8.64
CA THR A 176 -13.81 -10.51 9.53
C THR A 176 -13.31 -10.26 10.94
N ALA A 177 -14.22 -10.44 11.91
CA ALA A 177 -13.88 -10.45 13.32
C ALA A 177 -12.87 -11.58 13.63
N PRO A 178 -12.05 -11.45 14.69
CA PRO A 178 -11.29 -12.57 15.21
C PRO A 178 -12.25 -13.70 15.61
N THR A 179 -11.97 -14.91 15.12
CA THR A 179 -12.54 -16.15 15.64
C THR A 179 -11.90 -16.49 16.97
#